data_AF-A0A3D4ELB2-F1
#
_entry.id   AF-A0A3D4ELB2-F1
#
_cell.length_a   1.000
_cell.length_b   1.000
_cell.length_c   1.000
_cell.angle_alpha   90.00
_cell.angle_beta   90.00
_cell.angle_gamma   90.00
#
_symmetry.space_group_name_H-M   'P 1'
#
loop_
_entity.id
_entity.type
_entity.pdbx_description
1 polymer ?
#
loop_
_entity_poly.entity_id
_entity_poly.type
_entity_poly.pdbx_seq_one_letter_code
_entity_poly.pdbx_strand_id
1 'polypeptide(L)'
;MSTPIKAKAALISVFSKEGLEPLIKKFDELGITLYSTGGTEKFIKDLGVPVVPVEDVTSYPSILGGRVKTLHPKVFGGILNRQDNESDVAEMKEYDIPQLDIVIVDLYPFEKTVASGASEQDIVEKIDIGGISLIRAAAKNFKDTLCVSSVDDYEEVLELISANEGTTTLADRKRFAAKAFNVSSHYDTAIFNYFNEEEVVYKASYTQGKSLRYGENPHQKGTFFGDFDAMFDQLHGKELS
;
A
#
# COMPACT_ATOMS: atom_id res chain seq x y z
N MET A 1 -22.93 10.28 -8.05
CA MET A 1 -21.61 10.03 -8.65
C MET A 1 -20.60 10.74 -7.77
N SER A 2 -19.56 10.09 -7.23
CA SER A 2 -18.61 10.82 -6.37
C SER A 2 -17.75 11.73 -7.26
N THR A 3 -17.48 12.92 -6.75
CA THR A 3 -16.72 13.97 -7.42
C THR A 3 -15.23 13.59 -7.45
N PRO A 4 -14.48 14.03 -8.48
CA PRO A 4 -13.02 14.02 -8.43
C PRO A 4 -12.51 14.73 -7.17
N ILE A 5 -11.44 14.21 -6.58
CA ILE A 5 -10.84 14.75 -5.35
C ILE A 5 -9.44 15.23 -5.67
N LYS A 6 -9.18 16.51 -5.44
CA LYS A 6 -7.83 17.08 -5.46
C LYS A 6 -7.16 16.82 -4.12
N ALA A 7 -6.11 16.01 -4.12
CA ALA A 7 -5.38 15.66 -2.91
C ALA A 7 -4.75 16.91 -2.27
N LYS A 8 -4.86 17.01 -0.96
CA LYS A 8 -4.26 18.05 -0.12
C LYS A 8 -3.25 17.46 0.86
N ALA A 9 -3.42 16.19 1.22
CA ALA A 9 -2.55 15.52 2.17
C ALA A 9 -2.28 14.06 1.80
N ALA A 10 -1.05 13.60 2.08
CA ALA A 10 -0.62 12.23 1.88
C ALA A 10 0.05 11.68 3.14
N LEU A 11 -0.37 10.50 3.60
CA LEU A 11 0.35 9.71 4.60
C LEU A 11 1.27 8.71 3.90
N ILE A 12 2.56 8.73 4.23
CA ILE A 12 3.58 7.89 3.60
C ILE A 12 4.33 7.11 4.69
N SER A 13 4.15 5.80 4.72
CA SER A 13 4.80 4.90 5.67
C SER A 13 5.26 3.65 4.95
N VAL A 14 6.49 3.69 4.45
CA VAL A 14 7.03 2.65 3.56
C VAL A 14 8.32 2.04 4.10
N PHE A 15 8.45 0.74 3.97
CA PHE A 15 9.69 0.01 4.14
C PHE A 15 10.70 0.32 3.03
N SER A 16 10.35 0.14 1.75
CA SER A 16 11.23 0.46 0.62
C SER A 16 11.13 1.94 0.24
N LYS A 17 12.25 2.56 -0.13
CA LYS A 17 12.31 3.96 -0.61
C LYS A 17 12.63 4.02 -2.11
N GLU A 18 12.80 2.86 -2.74
CA GLU A 18 13.07 2.74 -4.17
C GLU A 18 11.92 3.38 -4.96
N GLY A 19 12.26 4.22 -5.94
CA GLY A 19 11.28 4.91 -6.79
C GLY A 19 10.40 5.96 -6.08
N LEU A 20 10.57 6.20 -4.78
CA LEU A 20 9.69 7.09 -4.01
C LEU A 20 10.00 8.58 -4.26
N GLU A 21 11.27 8.95 -4.45
CA GLU A 21 11.71 10.34 -4.56
C GLU A 21 10.96 11.16 -5.62
N PRO A 22 10.75 10.69 -6.86
CA PRO A 22 9.98 11.44 -7.87
C PRO A 22 8.57 11.78 -7.40
N LEU A 23 7.92 10.86 -6.68
CA LEU A 23 6.57 11.06 -6.17
C LEU A 23 6.54 12.09 -5.03
N ILE A 24 7.53 12.05 -4.13
CA ILE A 24 7.67 13.04 -3.05
C ILE A 24 7.85 14.45 -3.60
N LYS A 25 8.76 14.62 -4.57
CA LYS A 25 8.98 15.90 -5.24
C LYS A 25 7.72 16.39 -5.93
N LYS A 26 6.99 15.48 -6.60
CA LYS A 26 5.76 15.85 -7.27
C LYS A 26 4.66 16.30 -6.31
N PHE A 27 4.55 15.64 -5.16
CA PHE A 27 3.62 16.04 -4.12
C PHE A 27 3.95 17.42 -3.53
N ASP A 28 5.23 17.71 -3.30
CA ASP A 28 5.70 19.02 -2.85
C ASP A 28 5.39 20.12 -3.88
N GLU A 29 5.68 19.89 -5.17
CA GLU A 29 5.33 20.81 -6.26
C GLU A 29 3.84 21.15 -6.31
N LEU A 30 2.98 20.17 -5.98
CA LEU A 30 1.53 20.32 -5.96
C LEU A 30 0.99 20.90 -4.64
N GLY A 31 1.86 21.15 -3.66
CA GLY A 31 1.49 21.66 -2.33
C GLY A 31 0.74 20.65 -1.47
N ILE A 32 0.94 19.35 -1.71
CA ILE A 32 0.35 18.28 -0.90
C ILE A 32 1.14 18.16 0.41
N THR A 33 0.45 18.30 1.54
CA THR A 33 1.06 18.14 2.86
C THR A 33 1.42 16.69 3.11
N LEU A 34 2.69 16.43 3.41
CA LEU A 34 3.19 15.08 3.66
C LEU A 34 3.17 14.77 5.16
N TYR A 35 2.62 13.61 5.51
CA TYR A 35 2.68 13.02 6.84
C TYR A 35 3.51 11.74 6.78
N SER A 36 4.45 11.56 7.70
CA SER A 36 5.30 10.36 7.72
C SER A 36 5.85 10.06 9.12
N THR A 37 6.54 8.94 9.27
CA THR A 37 7.17 8.53 10.54
C THR A 37 8.50 7.80 10.27
N GLY A 38 9.45 7.95 11.19
CA GLY A 38 10.66 7.15 11.26
C GLY A 38 11.55 7.27 10.02
N GLY A 39 11.95 6.13 9.44
CA GLY A 39 12.90 6.12 8.31
C GLY A 39 12.38 6.79 7.04
N THR A 40 11.06 6.78 6.80
CA THR A 40 10.44 7.45 5.65
C THR A 40 10.40 8.95 5.84
N GLU A 41 10.08 9.42 7.05
CA GLU A 41 10.12 10.84 7.39
C GLU A 41 11.53 11.40 7.20
N LYS A 42 12.56 10.69 7.70
CA LYS A 42 13.95 11.09 7.52
C LYS A 42 14.32 11.19 6.04
N PHE A 43 13.95 10.19 5.24
CA PHE A 43 14.19 10.20 3.80
C PHE A 43 13.58 11.43 3.11
N ILE A 44 12.33 11.78 3.45
CA ILE A 44 11.67 12.97 2.89
C ILE A 44 12.38 14.27 3.31
N LYS A 45 12.78 14.38 4.58
CA LYS A 45 13.57 15.53 5.08
C LYS A 45 14.92 15.67 4.38
N ASP A 46 15.61 14.55 4.12
CA ASP A 46 16.90 14.53 3.43
C ASP A 46 16.78 15.00 1.96
N LEU A 47 15.58 14.92 1.35
CA LEU A 47 15.26 15.50 0.05
C LEU A 47 14.98 17.02 0.11
N GLY A 48 14.97 17.62 1.30
CA GLY A 48 14.64 19.03 1.51
C GLY A 48 13.15 19.35 1.46
N VAL A 49 12.29 18.34 1.49
CA VAL A 49 10.83 18.50 1.40
C VAL A 49 10.22 18.58 2.81
N PRO A 50 9.31 19.53 3.08
CA PRO A 50 8.59 19.60 4.34
C PRO A 50 7.74 18.34 4.60
N VAL A 51 7.81 17.81 5.82
CA VAL A 51 7.01 16.66 6.25
C VAL A 51 6.61 16.82 7.71
N VAL A 52 5.36 16.49 7.99
CA VAL A 52 4.76 16.48 9.33
C VAL A 52 4.97 15.09 9.95
N PRO A 53 5.69 14.98 11.08
CA PRO A 53 5.77 13.74 11.84
C PRO A 53 4.39 13.26 12.29
N VAL A 54 4.08 11.98 12.13
CA VAL A 54 2.82 11.39 12.62
C VAL A 54 2.72 11.52 14.15
N GLU A 55 3.84 11.47 14.84
CA GLU A 55 3.97 11.66 16.28
C GLU A 55 3.44 13.03 16.73
N ASP A 56 3.59 14.07 15.90
CA ASP A 56 3.05 15.42 16.20
C ASP A 56 1.51 15.43 16.10
N VAL A 57 0.95 14.61 15.20
CA VAL A 57 -0.50 14.47 15.04
C VAL A 57 -1.10 13.68 16.21
N THR A 58 -0.50 12.54 16.56
CA THR A 58 -1.05 11.63 17.57
C THR A 58 -0.82 12.10 19.00
N SER A 59 0.16 12.98 19.23
CA SER A 59 0.57 13.44 20.56
C SER A 59 1.00 12.29 21.50
N TYR A 60 1.29 11.11 20.94
CA TYR A 60 1.75 9.92 21.66
C TYR A 60 3.19 9.61 21.27
N PRO A 61 4.08 9.33 22.25
CA PRO A 61 5.44 8.91 21.95
C PRO A 61 5.44 7.52 21.32
N SER A 62 6.49 7.21 20.53
CA SER A 62 6.71 5.85 20.02
C SER A 62 6.97 4.89 21.19
N ILE A 63 6.01 4.02 21.48
CA ILE A 63 6.10 2.99 22.53
C ILE A 63 6.20 1.59 21.93
N LEU A 64 6.62 0.61 22.75
CA LEU A 64 6.71 -0.81 22.36
C LEU A 64 7.55 -1.04 21.09
N GLY A 65 8.69 -0.35 20.98
CA GLY A 65 9.56 -0.44 19.80
C GLY A 65 8.94 0.08 18.51
N GLY A 66 7.88 0.90 18.58
CA GLY A 66 7.19 1.45 17.42
C GLY A 66 6.08 0.57 16.85
N ARG A 67 5.75 -0.57 17.49
CA ARG A 67 4.71 -1.52 17.04
C ARG A 67 3.31 -0.92 16.90
N VAL A 68 3.00 0.13 17.65
CA VAL A 68 1.67 0.76 17.69
C VAL A 68 1.65 2.21 17.20
N LYS A 69 2.74 2.68 16.57
CA LYS A 69 2.94 4.10 16.26
C LYS A 69 1.87 4.71 15.35
N THR A 70 1.29 3.93 14.44
CA THR A 70 0.25 4.39 13.51
C THR A 70 -1.16 3.98 13.93
N LEU A 71 -1.32 3.11 14.94
CA LEU A 71 -2.59 2.60 15.44
C LEU A 71 -3.31 3.61 16.33
N HIS A 72 -3.63 4.77 15.75
CA HIS A 72 -4.18 5.91 16.49
C HIS A 72 -5.45 6.48 15.83
N PRO A 73 -6.50 6.86 16.59
CA PRO A 73 -7.74 7.43 16.05
C PRO A 73 -7.55 8.65 15.16
N LYS A 74 -6.57 9.51 15.43
CA LYS A 74 -6.28 10.66 14.54
C LYS A 74 -5.72 10.25 13.17
N VAL A 75 -5.00 9.12 13.08
CA VAL A 75 -4.53 8.61 11.79
C VAL A 75 -5.69 7.93 11.06
N PHE A 76 -6.36 7.00 11.73
CA PHE A 76 -7.45 6.24 11.13
C PHE A 76 -8.69 7.08 10.86
N GLY A 77 -8.99 8.10 11.67
CA GLY A 77 -10.05 9.08 11.42
C GLY A 77 -9.76 9.92 10.18
N GLY A 78 -8.50 10.33 9.99
CA GLY A 78 -8.05 11.01 8.77
C GLY A 78 -8.24 10.20 7.49
N ILE A 79 -8.20 8.86 7.60
CA ILE A 79 -8.36 7.92 6.48
C ILE A 79 -9.83 7.48 6.31
N LEU A 80 -10.56 7.21 7.40
CA LEU A 80 -11.84 6.50 7.37
C LEU A 80 -13.08 7.39 7.47
N ASN A 81 -12.91 8.69 7.72
CA ASN A 81 -14.04 9.62 7.74
C ASN A 81 -14.77 9.62 6.38
N ARG A 82 -16.08 9.85 6.42
CA ARG A 82 -16.89 10.02 5.23
C ARG A 82 -17.07 11.51 4.99
N GLN A 83 -16.52 12.02 3.88
CA GLN A 83 -16.57 13.46 3.61
C GLN A 83 -17.98 13.97 3.30
N ASP A 84 -18.92 13.09 2.94
CA ASP A 84 -20.33 13.43 2.74
C ASP A 84 -21.21 13.24 4.00
N ASN A 85 -20.60 12.94 5.15
CA ASN A 85 -21.30 12.86 6.43
C ASN A 85 -20.97 14.08 7.30
N GLU A 86 -21.98 14.89 7.60
CA GLU A 86 -21.81 16.13 8.39
C GLU A 86 -21.30 15.89 9.82
N SER A 87 -21.65 14.75 10.44
CA SER A 87 -21.16 14.38 11.77
C SER A 87 -19.68 14.06 11.75
N ASP A 88 -19.23 13.23 10.80
CA ASP A 88 -17.82 12.89 10.64
C ASP A 88 -16.99 14.16 10.39
N VAL A 89 -17.47 15.08 9.54
CA VAL A 89 -16.79 16.36 9.25
C VAL A 89 -16.71 17.27 10.49
N ALA A 90 -17.75 17.29 11.32
CA ALA A 90 -17.74 18.05 12.57
C ALA A 90 -16.76 17.47 13.58
N GLU A 91 -16.74 16.15 13.76
CA GLU A 91 -15.81 15.44 14.65
C GLU A 91 -14.35 15.63 14.21
N MET A 92 -14.08 15.55 12.90
CA MET A 92 -12.75 15.80 12.34
C MET A 92 -12.22 17.18 12.75
N LYS A 93 -13.09 18.20 12.76
CA LYS A 93 -12.74 19.56 13.20
C LYS A 93 -12.60 19.67 14.72
N GLU A 94 -13.50 19.05 15.47
CA GLU A 94 -13.49 19.09 16.94
C GLU A 94 -12.21 18.47 17.54
N TYR A 95 -11.73 17.38 16.93
CA TYR A 95 -10.58 16.63 17.43
C TYR A 95 -9.28 16.92 16.68
N ASP A 96 -9.25 17.97 15.86
CA ASP A 96 -8.09 18.39 15.05
C ASP A 96 -7.50 17.22 14.25
N ILE A 97 -8.36 16.46 13.58
CA ILE A 97 -7.97 15.30 12.77
C ILE A 97 -7.69 15.76 11.34
N PRO A 98 -6.47 15.56 10.82
CA PRO A 98 -6.16 15.92 9.45
C PRO A 98 -6.84 14.96 8.48
N GLN A 99 -7.41 15.48 7.39
CA GLN A 99 -7.84 14.67 6.25
C GLN A 99 -6.62 14.05 5.57
N LEU A 100 -6.69 12.77 5.19
CA LEU A 100 -5.67 12.07 4.42
C LEU A 100 -6.27 11.56 3.10
N ASP A 101 -5.89 12.20 1.99
CA ASP A 101 -6.45 11.91 0.66
C ASP A 101 -5.68 10.82 -0.08
N ILE A 102 -4.39 10.68 0.23
CA ILE A 102 -3.51 9.63 -0.31
C ILE A 102 -2.84 8.89 0.85
N VAL A 103 -2.81 7.57 0.79
CA VAL A 103 -2.09 6.72 1.73
C VAL A 103 -1.15 5.81 0.94
N ILE A 104 0.16 5.97 1.17
CA ILE A 104 1.22 5.18 0.54
C ILE A 104 1.89 4.33 1.61
N VAL A 105 1.73 3.02 1.50
CA VAL A 105 2.24 2.05 2.46
C VAL A 105 2.66 0.80 1.69
N ASP A 106 3.88 0.32 1.89
CA ASP A 106 4.27 -1.02 1.47
C ASP A 106 4.55 -1.87 2.71
N LEU A 107 4.45 -3.18 2.55
CA LEU A 107 4.66 -4.13 3.64
C LEU A 107 6.11 -4.61 3.62
N TYR A 108 6.62 -4.93 4.80
CA TYR A 108 7.89 -5.65 4.90
C TYR A 108 7.79 -7.01 4.19
N PRO A 109 8.81 -7.44 3.42
CA PRO A 109 8.72 -8.66 2.63
C PRO A 109 8.84 -9.91 3.51
N PHE A 110 7.70 -10.35 4.05
CA PHE A 110 7.59 -11.50 4.96
C PHE A 110 8.14 -12.79 4.32
N GLU A 111 7.72 -13.11 3.10
CA GLU A 111 8.20 -14.30 2.38
C GLU A 111 9.72 -14.31 2.17
N LYS A 112 10.32 -13.16 1.86
CA LYS A 112 11.78 -13.04 1.74
C LYS A 112 12.49 -13.32 3.06
N THR A 113 11.85 -13.00 4.19
CA THR A 113 12.42 -13.24 5.52
C THR A 113 12.33 -14.71 5.91
N VAL A 114 11.20 -15.36 5.62
CA VAL A 114 11.07 -16.82 5.77
C VAL A 114 12.12 -17.53 4.91
N ALA A 115 12.25 -17.14 3.63
CA ALA A 115 13.22 -17.73 2.71
C ALA A 115 14.69 -17.50 3.11
N SER A 116 14.98 -16.46 3.91
CA SER A 116 16.34 -16.17 4.40
C SER A 116 16.81 -17.14 5.50
N GLY A 117 15.92 -17.96 6.05
CA GLY A 117 16.23 -18.85 7.17
C GLY A 117 16.35 -18.12 8.51
N ALA A 118 15.69 -16.97 8.65
CA ALA A 118 15.63 -16.22 9.90
C ALA A 118 14.99 -17.06 11.02
N SER A 119 15.28 -16.71 12.28
CA SER A 119 14.66 -17.39 13.42
C SER A 119 13.15 -17.16 13.44
N GLU A 120 12.38 -18.07 14.05
CA GLU A 120 10.94 -17.88 14.24
C GLU A 120 10.63 -16.54 14.92
N GLN A 121 11.39 -16.18 15.95
CA GLN A 121 11.25 -14.90 16.64
C GLN A 121 11.40 -13.71 15.68
N ASP A 122 12.40 -13.76 14.80
CA ASP A 122 12.61 -12.70 13.81
C ASP A 122 11.48 -12.68 12.77
N ILE A 123 10.99 -13.83 12.31
CA ILE A 123 9.88 -13.92 11.36
C ILE A 123 8.61 -13.32 11.97
N VAL A 124 8.29 -13.68 13.22
CA VAL A 124 7.13 -13.16 13.95
C VAL A 124 7.24 -11.65 14.16
N GLU A 125 8.43 -11.11 14.46
CA GLU A 125 8.64 -9.65 14.60
C GLU A 125 8.39 -8.89 13.29
N LYS A 126 8.50 -9.57 12.14
CA LYS A 126 8.29 -8.99 10.81
C LYS A 126 6.85 -9.04 10.32
N ILE A 127 5.92 -9.54 11.12
CA ILE A 127 4.48 -9.46 10.86
C ILE A 127 4.02 -8.02 11.13
N ASP A 128 3.62 -7.33 10.07
CA ASP A 128 3.23 -5.92 10.13
C ASP A 128 1.74 -5.75 10.45
N ILE A 129 1.45 -5.17 11.62
CA ILE A 129 0.08 -4.85 12.05
C ILE A 129 -0.32 -3.44 11.61
N GLY A 130 0.60 -2.49 11.64
CA GLY A 130 0.33 -1.09 11.33
C GLY A 130 0.09 -0.89 9.84
N GLY A 131 1.01 -1.39 9.01
CA GLY A 131 0.97 -1.29 7.55
C GLY A 131 -0.29 -1.95 6.98
N ILE A 132 -0.59 -3.18 7.39
CA ILE A 132 -1.80 -3.90 6.91
C ILE A 132 -3.09 -3.16 7.29
N SER A 133 -3.13 -2.58 8.49
CA SER A 133 -4.29 -1.83 8.97
C SER A 133 -4.50 -0.55 8.17
N LEU A 134 -3.41 0.18 7.85
CA LEU A 134 -3.47 1.38 7.01
C LEU A 134 -3.93 1.07 5.59
N ILE A 135 -3.37 0.02 4.96
CA ILE A 135 -3.76 -0.44 3.62
C ILE A 135 -5.26 -0.74 3.59
N ARG A 136 -5.76 -1.54 4.54
CA ARG A 136 -7.18 -1.92 4.58
C ARG A 136 -8.09 -0.73 4.87
N ALA A 137 -7.68 0.20 5.73
CA ALA A 137 -8.46 1.40 6.03
C ALA A 137 -8.61 2.30 4.80
N ALA A 138 -7.49 2.59 4.12
CA ALA A 138 -7.49 3.44 2.93
C ALA A 138 -8.25 2.78 1.77
N ALA A 139 -8.04 1.48 1.53
CA ALA A 139 -8.75 0.74 0.50
C ALA A 139 -10.27 0.65 0.79
N LYS A 140 -10.68 0.48 2.05
CA LYS A 140 -12.09 0.53 2.44
C LYS A 140 -12.71 1.88 2.11
N ASN A 141 -11.99 2.98 2.40
CA ASN A 141 -12.48 4.33 2.15
C ASN A 141 -12.11 4.88 0.77
N PHE A 142 -12.02 4.03 -0.25
CA PHE A 142 -11.67 4.42 -1.61
C PHE A 142 -12.56 5.52 -2.20
N LYS A 143 -13.74 5.75 -1.62
CA LYS A 143 -14.60 6.86 -2.01
C LYS A 143 -13.88 8.20 -1.84
N ASP A 144 -13.07 8.33 -0.79
CA ASP A 144 -12.43 9.59 -0.39
C ASP A 144 -10.89 9.50 -0.33
N THR A 145 -10.31 8.29 -0.39
CA THR A 145 -8.86 8.06 -0.23
C THR A 145 -8.25 7.20 -1.34
N LEU A 146 -7.12 7.61 -1.90
CA LEU A 146 -6.29 6.79 -2.79
C LEU A 146 -5.32 5.94 -1.96
N CYS A 147 -5.36 4.62 -2.11
CA CYS A 147 -4.46 3.70 -1.42
C CYS A 147 -3.39 3.15 -2.38
N VAL A 148 -2.11 3.41 -2.12
CA VAL A 148 -0.97 2.87 -2.87
C VAL A 148 -0.25 1.87 -1.99
N SER A 149 -0.30 0.59 -2.37
CA SER A 149 0.11 -0.53 -1.51
C SER A 149 1.40 -1.26 -1.96
N SER A 150 1.97 -0.86 -3.10
CA SER A 150 3.14 -1.51 -3.70
C SER A 150 4.08 -0.47 -4.29
N VAL A 151 5.37 -0.77 -4.27
CA VAL A 151 6.42 0.02 -4.93
C VAL A 151 6.23 0.02 -6.45
N ASP A 152 5.71 -1.09 -7.00
CA ASP A 152 5.43 -1.26 -8.44
C ASP A 152 4.37 -0.28 -8.95
N ASP A 153 3.57 0.31 -8.06
CA ASP A 153 2.51 1.25 -8.41
C ASP A 153 3.01 2.71 -8.47
N TYR A 154 4.23 3.02 -8.03
CA TYR A 154 4.68 4.41 -7.87
C TYR A 154 4.75 5.18 -9.19
N GLU A 155 5.21 4.54 -10.27
CA GLU A 155 5.26 5.16 -11.60
C GLU A 155 3.85 5.50 -12.10
N GLU A 156 2.91 4.55 -11.99
CA GLU A 156 1.53 4.78 -12.39
C GLU A 156 0.87 5.90 -11.57
N VAL A 157 1.13 5.96 -10.25
CA VAL A 157 0.60 7.03 -9.40
C VAL A 157 1.22 8.38 -9.78
N LEU A 158 2.53 8.42 -10.04
CA LEU A 158 3.22 9.63 -10.47
C LEU A 158 2.61 10.17 -11.77
N GLU A 159 2.39 9.31 -12.76
CA GLU A 159 1.74 9.66 -14.02
C GLU A 159 0.32 10.18 -13.79
N LEU A 160 -0.48 9.45 -13.02
CA LEU A 160 -1.87 9.79 -12.71
C LEU A 160 -1.96 11.17 -12.03
N ILE A 161 -1.12 11.41 -11.03
CA ILE A 161 -1.12 12.65 -10.24
C ILE A 161 -0.56 13.81 -11.05
N SER A 162 0.46 13.58 -11.87
CA SER A 162 1.04 14.60 -12.74
C SER A 162 0.07 15.04 -13.83
N ALA A 163 -0.62 14.10 -14.48
CA ALA A 163 -1.56 14.38 -15.55
C ALA A 163 -2.81 15.13 -15.08
N ASN A 164 -3.21 14.94 -13.83
CA ASN A 164 -4.45 15.49 -13.27
C ASN A 164 -4.23 16.52 -12.15
N GLU A 165 -3.02 17.08 -12.02
CA GLU A 165 -2.67 18.10 -11.02
C GLU A 165 -3.08 17.73 -9.58
N GLY A 166 -2.79 16.49 -9.17
CA GLY A 166 -3.17 15.98 -7.84
C GLY A 166 -4.60 15.49 -7.72
N THR A 167 -5.39 15.50 -8.81
CA THR A 167 -6.79 15.08 -8.80
C THR A 167 -6.95 13.60 -9.13
N THR A 168 -7.74 12.88 -8.35
CA THR A 168 -8.09 11.48 -8.61
C THR A 168 -9.59 11.30 -8.82
N THR A 169 -9.97 10.40 -9.72
CA THR A 169 -11.39 10.01 -9.89
C THR A 169 -11.76 8.88 -8.95
N LEU A 170 -13.06 8.64 -8.77
CA LEU A 170 -13.56 7.47 -8.05
C LEU A 170 -13.08 6.16 -8.68
N ALA A 171 -12.97 6.12 -10.02
CA ALA A 171 -12.54 4.93 -10.75
C ALA A 171 -11.07 4.61 -10.43
N ASP A 172 -10.21 5.63 -10.37
CA ASP A 172 -8.81 5.48 -9.96
C ASP A 172 -8.72 4.91 -8.55
N ARG A 173 -9.37 5.57 -7.58
CA ARG A 173 -9.32 5.14 -6.18
C ARG A 173 -9.88 3.74 -5.98
N LYS A 174 -10.97 3.38 -6.67
CA LYS A 174 -11.54 2.02 -6.62
C LYS A 174 -10.59 0.97 -7.20
N ARG A 175 -9.91 1.29 -8.30
CA ARG A 175 -8.91 0.40 -8.92
C ARG A 175 -7.72 0.16 -8.00
N PHE A 176 -7.21 1.21 -7.38
CA PHE A 176 -6.13 1.14 -6.40
C PHE A 176 -6.54 0.41 -5.11
N ALA A 177 -7.79 0.55 -4.67
CA ALA A 177 -8.32 -0.24 -3.56
C ALA A 177 -8.36 -1.76 -3.86
N ALA A 178 -8.66 -2.15 -5.11
CA ALA A 178 -8.58 -3.55 -5.51
C ALA A 178 -7.13 -4.08 -5.46
N LYS A 179 -6.16 -3.29 -5.92
CA LYS A 179 -4.73 -3.61 -5.80
C LYS A 179 -4.31 -3.76 -4.33
N ALA A 180 -4.75 -2.84 -3.48
CA ALA A 180 -4.49 -2.87 -2.03
C ALA A 180 -5.04 -4.11 -1.34
N PHE A 181 -6.27 -4.51 -1.65
CA PHE A 181 -6.81 -5.76 -1.11
C PHE A 181 -6.10 -6.99 -1.66
N ASN A 182 -5.62 -6.97 -2.92
CA ASN A 182 -4.77 -8.03 -3.46
C ASN A 182 -3.47 -8.18 -2.64
N VAL A 183 -2.76 -7.08 -2.39
CA VAL A 183 -1.54 -7.06 -1.54
C VAL A 183 -1.84 -7.62 -0.14
N SER A 184 -2.91 -7.14 0.52
CA SER A 184 -3.24 -7.59 1.88
C SER A 184 -3.60 -9.07 1.95
N SER A 185 -4.37 -9.58 0.97
CA SER A 185 -4.79 -10.98 0.96
C SER A 185 -3.65 -11.94 0.62
N HIS A 186 -2.71 -11.51 -0.23
CA HIS A 186 -1.47 -12.24 -0.50
C HIS A 186 -0.60 -12.32 0.76
N TYR A 187 -0.42 -11.19 1.45
CA TYR A 187 0.34 -11.13 2.71
C TYR A 187 -0.21 -12.06 3.79
N ASP A 188 -1.53 -12.04 4.03
CA ASP A 188 -2.19 -12.92 5.00
C ASP A 188 -2.12 -14.40 4.57
N THR A 189 -2.09 -14.68 3.27
CA THR A 189 -1.89 -16.05 2.74
C THR A 189 -0.51 -16.57 3.08
N ALA A 190 0.53 -15.75 2.92
CA ALA A 190 1.90 -16.12 3.26
C ALA A 190 2.05 -16.37 4.77
N ILE A 191 1.46 -15.52 5.62
CA ILE A 191 1.46 -15.72 7.08
C ILE A 191 0.70 -17.00 7.46
N PHE A 192 -0.48 -17.22 6.90
CA PHE A 192 -1.25 -18.44 7.15
C PHE A 192 -0.44 -19.69 6.81
N ASN A 193 0.17 -19.73 5.62
CA ASN A 193 0.97 -20.88 5.18
C ASN A 193 2.22 -21.10 6.05
N TYR A 194 2.78 -20.05 6.64
CA TYR A 194 3.92 -20.17 7.57
C TYR A 194 3.52 -20.84 8.90
N PHE A 195 2.38 -20.43 9.49
CA PHE A 195 1.92 -20.97 10.78
C PHE A 195 1.13 -22.28 10.65
N ASN A 196 0.61 -22.60 9.47
CA ASN A 196 -0.24 -23.77 9.30
C ASN A 196 0.58 -25.05 9.19
N GLU A 197 0.62 -25.82 10.27
CA GLU A 197 1.31 -27.14 10.31
C GLU A 197 0.35 -28.32 10.13
N GLU A 198 -0.91 -28.20 10.56
CA GLU A 198 -1.83 -29.33 10.72
C GLU A 198 -3.09 -29.24 9.86
N GLU A 199 -3.61 -28.03 9.58
CA GLU A 199 -4.87 -27.89 8.87
C GLU A 199 -4.72 -28.24 7.39
N VAL A 200 -5.59 -29.11 6.88
CA VAL A 200 -5.61 -29.51 5.46
C VAL A 200 -6.36 -28.45 4.65
N VAL A 201 -5.69 -27.32 4.38
CA VAL A 201 -6.24 -26.18 3.64
C VAL A 201 -5.30 -25.78 2.50
N TYR A 202 -5.83 -25.68 1.28
CA TYR A 202 -5.08 -25.15 0.15
C TYR A 202 -5.23 -23.64 0.06
N LYS A 203 -4.13 -22.90 0.28
CA LYS A 203 -4.05 -21.46 0.02
C LYS A 203 -2.87 -21.13 -0.89
N ALA A 204 -3.19 -20.61 -2.06
CA ALA A 204 -2.22 -20.07 -3.00
C ALA A 204 -2.65 -18.68 -3.43
N SER A 205 -1.69 -17.76 -3.52
CA SER A 205 -1.90 -16.40 -3.99
C SER A 205 -0.72 -16.00 -4.86
N TYR A 206 -1.00 -15.60 -6.10
CA TYR A 206 -0.01 -15.14 -7.06
C TYR A 206 -0.38 -13.73 -7.49
N THR A 207 0.52 -12.77 -7.27
CA THR A 207 0.29 -11.35 -7.56
C THR A 207 0.58 -10.99 -9.01
N GLN A 208 1.36 -11.83 -9.71
CA GLN A 208 1.73 -11.67 -11.11
C GLN A 208 1.37 -12.93 -11.88
N GLY A 209 0.91 -12.75 -13.12
CA GLY A 209 0.62 -13.84 -14.04
C GLY A 209 1.31 -13.59 -15.37
N LYS A 210 1.92 -14.63 -15.94
CA LYS A 210 2.53 -14.57 -17.26
C LYS A 210 1.45 -14.82 -18.31
N SER A 211 1.19 -13.83 -19.15
CA SER A 211 0.26 -14.01 -20.27
C SER A 211 0.83 -15.04 -21.24
N LEU A 212 0.01 -16.00 -21.61
CA LEU A 212 0.32 -16.99 -22.62
C LEU A 212 -0.24 -16.53 -23.97
N ARG A 213 0.26 -17.13 -25.06
CA ARG A 213 -0.14 -16.74 -26.41
C ARG A 213 -1.64 -16.97 -26.68
N TYR A 214 -2.17 -18.05 -26.14
CA TYR A 214 -3.58 -18.41 -26.14
C TYR A 214 -3.82 -19.43 -25.02
N GLY A 215 -5.07 -19.80 -24.76
CA GLY A 215 -5.41 -20.88 -23.84
C GLY A 215 -5.24 -22.24 -24.52
N GLU A 216 -6.21 -23.13 -24.37
CA GLU A 216 -6.17 -24.42 -25.07
C GLU A 216 -6.40 -24.28 -26.58
N ASN A 217 -7.16 -23.26 -27.00
CA ASN A 217 -7.44 -22.93 -28.39
C ASN A 217 -7.11 -21.46 -28.69
N PRO A 218 -6.78 -21.09 -29.95
CA PRO A 218 -6.33 -19.72 -30.30
C PRO A 218 -7.27 -18.57 -29.96
N HIS A 219 -8.57 -18.84 -29.77
CA HIS A 219 -9.57 -17.84 -29.41
C HIS A 219 -9.73 -17.66 -27.89
N GLN A 220 -9.11 -18.52 -27.08
CA GLN A 220 -9.13 -18.47 -25.62
C GLN A 220 -7.90 -17.72 -25.11
N LYS A 221 -8.05 -16.96 -24.03
CA LYS A 221 -6.91 -16.34 -23.33
C LYS A 221 -6.31 -17.34 -22.34
N GLY A 222 -4.99 -17.37 -22.23
CA GLY A 222 -4.26 -18.18 -21.25
C GLY A 222 -3.38 -17.29 -20.37
N THR A 223 -3.32 -17.60 -19.08
CA THR A 223 -2.42 -16.95 -18.13
C THR A 223 -1.85 -18.01 -17.21
N PHE A 224 -0.52 -18.03 -17.07
CA PHE A 224 0.19 -18.89 -16.15
C PHE A 224 0.42 -18.18 -14.81
N PHE A 225 0.20 -18.88 -13.71
CA PHE A 225 0.48 -18.42 -12.34
C PHE A 225 1.40 -19.43 -11.66
N GLY A 226 2.49 -18.96 -11.06
CA GLY A 226 3.54 -19.80 -10.48
C GLY A 226 4.93 -19.29 -10.81
N ASP A 227 5.94 -19.99 -10.31
CA ASP A 227 7.33 -19.77 -10.72
C ASP A 227 7.57 -20.46 -12.07
N PHE A 228 7.42 -19.68 -13.14
CA PHE A 228 7.55 -20.19 -14.50
C PHE A 228 8.98 -20.66 -14.79
N ASP A 229 9.97 -19.91 -14.32
CA ASP A 229 11.38 -20.16 -14.64
C ASP A 229 11.94 -21.32 -13.80
N ALA A 230 11.39 -21.60 -12.62
CA ALA A 230 11.69 -22.83 -11.89
C ALA A 230 11.12 -24.09 -12.56
N MET A 231 10.06 -23.96 -13.36
CA MET A 231 9.44 -25.09 -14.07
C MET A 231 10.02 -25.31 -15.47
N PHE A 232 10.44 -24.24 -16.15
CA PHE A 232 10.84 -24.29 -17.55
C PHE A 232 12.10 -23.45 -17.84
N ASP A 233 13.15 -24.09 -18.35
CA ASP A 233 14.28 -23.41 -18.97
C ASP A 233 14.05 -23.25 -20.48
N GLN A 234 13.68 -22.05 -20.92
CA GLN A 234 13.49 -21.77 -22.36
C GLN A 234 14.84 -21.50 -23.04
N LEU A 235 15.42 -22.53 -23.67
CA LEU A 235 16.72 -22.43 -24.33
C LEU A 235 16.67 -21.71 -25.71
N HIS A 236 15.52 -21.73 -26.39
CA HIS A 236 15.31 -21.09 -27.69
C HIS A 236 13.81 -20.96 -28.03
N GLY A 237 13.48 -20.37 -29.18
CA GLY A 237 12.13 -20.38 -29.77
C GLY A 237 11.22 -19.26 -29.29
N LYS A 238 9.98 -19.29 -29.77
CA LYS A 238 8.94 -18.31 -29.37
C LYS A 238 8.38 -18.67 -28.00
N GLU A 239 7.83 -17.68 -27.27
CA GLU A 239 7.21 -17.85 -25.95
C GLU A 239 6.20 -19.01 -25.90
N LEU A 240 6.09 -19.70 -24.77
CA LEU A 240 5.10 -20.76 -24.60
C LEU A 240 3.66 -20.26 -24.82
N SER A 241 2.89 -21.07 -25.54
CA SER A 241 1.42 -20.99 -25.57
C SER A 241 0.83 -21.73 -24.40
#